data_AF-A0AAV7EXR0-F1
#
_entry.id   AF-A0AAV7EXR0-F1
#
_cell.length_a   1.000
_cell.length_b   1.000
_cell.length_c   1.000
_cell.angle_alpha   90.00
_cell.angle_beta   90.00
_cell.angle_gamma   90.00
#
_symmetry.space_group_name_H-M   'P 1'
#
loop_
_entity.id
_entity.type
_entity.pdbx_description
1 polymer ?
#
loop_
_entity_poly.entity_id
_entity_poly.type
_entity_poly.pdbx_seq_one_letter_code
_entity_poly.pdbx_strand_id
1 'polypeptide(L)'
;MEQDHDVPLLPKDPYQRSKARFWAQFVDNSMTLVNVVRTVGEEQEAARYELVEKLHILEKGLGEDFCGGSPYLHGEHPGYLDIVIGTKLMDSQAVEEVIGLEFFDPDKHPLLFKWLTKLKELEVVKETTPAHERTVAYVQRFREKALNPSKQ
;
A
#
# COMPACT_ATOMS: atom_id res chain seq x y z
N MET A 1 -12.39 26.33 -24.33
CA MET A 1 -13.26 25.42 -23.53
C MET A 1 -12.37 24.28 -23.07
N GLU A 2 -11.65 24.47 -21.97
CA GLU A 2 -11.00 23.35 -21.28
C GLU A 2 -12.14 22.50 -20.72
N GLN A 3 -12.34 21.32 -21.30
CA GLN A 3 -13.20 20.32 -20.69
C GLN A 3 -12.39 19.73 -19.54
N ASP A 4 -12.57 20.30 -18.36
CA ASP A 4 -12.19 19.70 -17.09
C ASP A 4 -13.09 18.47 -16.91
N HIS A 5 -12.66 17.34 -17.46
CA HIS A 5 -13.28 16.06 -17.17
C HIS A 5 -12.81 15.66 -15.77
N ASP A 6 -13.53 16.12 -14.76
CA ASP A 6 -13.38 15.69 -13.38
C ASP A 6 -13.55 14.15 -13.34
N VAL A 7 -12.41 13.44 -13.35
CA VAL A 7 -12.38 11.98 -13.34
C VAL A 7 -12.79 11.55 -11.94
N PRO A 8 -13.97 10.91 -11.77
CA PRO A 8 -14.46 10.61 -10.44
C PRO A 8 -13.57 9.56 -9.77
N LEU A 9 -13.09 9.87 -8.57
CA LEU A 9 -12.28 8.94 -7.78
C LEU A 9 -13.01 7.62 -7.47
N LEU A 10 -14.34 7.66 -7.36
CA LEU A 10 -15.16 6.47 -7.15
C LEU A 10 -15.87 6.05 -8.44
N PRO A 11 -16.03 4.73 -8.67
CA PRO A 11 -16.84 4.25 -9.77
C PRO A 11 -18.27 4.82 -9.74
N LYS A 12 -18.81 5.12 -10.92
CA LYS A 12 -20.21 5.58 -11.06
C LYS A 12 -21.19 4.45 -10.77
N ASP A 13 -20.87 3.24 -11.23
CA ASP A 13 -21.65 2.04 -10.95
C ASP A 13 -21.69 1.75 -9.44
N PRO A 14 -22.88 1.58 -8.82
CA PRO A 14 -22.99 1.35 -7.38
C PRO A 14 -22.30 0.07 -6.89
N TYR A 15 -22.31 -1.00 -7.70
CA TYR A 15 -21.73 -2.28 -7.30
C TYR A 15 -20.20 -2.21 -7.31
N GLN A 16 -19.60 -1.67 -8.37
CA GLN A 16 -18.16 -1.42 -8.45
C GLN A 16 -17.70 -0.46 -7.34
N ARG A 17 -18.47 0.59 -7.07
CA ARG A 17 -18.20 1.51 -5.95
C ARG A 17 -18.24 0.82 -4.60
N SER A 18 -19.14 -0.15 -4.42
CA SER A 18 -19.20 -0.95 -3.19
C SER A 18 -17.96 -1.82 -3.03
N LYS A 19 -17.48 -2.48 -4.09
CA LYS A 19 -16.24 -3.26 -4.08
C LYS A 19 -15.02 -2.40 -3.73
N ALA A 20 -14.90 -1.23 -4.37
CA ALA A 20 -13.83 -0.27 -4.11
C ALA A 20 -13.75 0.10 -2.62
N ARG A 21 -14.91 0.40 -2.02
CA ARG A 21 -15.02 0.76 -0.60
C ARG A 21 -14.72 -0.41 0.32
N PHE A 22 -15.18 -1.61 -0.02
CA PHE A 22 -14.90 -2.82 0.75
C PHE A 22 -13.39 -3.05 0.86
N TRP A 23 -12.68 -3.06 -0.28
CA TRP A 23 -11.23 -3.28 -0.28
C TRP A 23 -10.46 -2.15 0.37
N ALA A 24 -10.89 -0.90 0.20
CA ALA A 24 -10.29 0.23 0.88
C ALA A 24 -10.41 0.10 2.40
N GLN A 25 -11.59 -0.31 2.90
CA GLN A 25 -11.81 -0.55 4.33
C GLN A 25 -10.97 -1.73 4.83
N PHE A 26 -10.86 -2.81 4.05
CA PHE A 26 -10.02 -3.96 4.38
C PHE A 26 -8.57 -3.52 4.56
N VAL A 27 -8.03 -2.76 3.61
CA VAL A 27 -6.66 -2.25 3.63
C VAL A 27 -6.43 -1.32 4.82
N ASP A 28 -7.32 -0.35 5.04
CA ASP A 28 -7.14 0.65 6.10
C ASP A 28 -7.15 0.02 7.51
N ASN A 29 -8.02 -0.97 7.71
CA ASN A 29 -8.13 -1.68 8.99
C ASN A 29 -7.06 -2.75 9.20
N SER A 30 -6.63 -3.42 8.13
CA SER A 30 -5.89 -4.69 8.26
C SER A 30 -4.41 -4.55 7.93
N MET A 31 -4.02 -3.64 7.04
CA MET A 31 -2.68 -3.61 6.45
C MET A 31 -1.80 -2.51 7.05
N THR A 32 -1.59 -2.58 8.36
CA THR A 32 -0.69 -1.65 9.05
C THR A 32 0.73 -2.20 9.14
N LEU A 33 1.70 -1.44 8.63
CA LEU A 33 3.13 -1.75 8.79
C LEU A 33 3.64 -1.44 10.21
N VAL A 34 2.85 -0.71 11.01
CA VAL A 34 3.26 -0.21 12.34
C VAL A 34 3.68 -1.33 13.28
N ASN A 35 2.93 -2.43 13.31
CA ASN A 35 3.24 -3.56 14.19
C ASN A 35 4.59 -4.18 13.85
N VAL A 36 4.83 -4.46 12.57
CA VAL A 36 6.11 -5.02 12.10
C VAL A 36 7.28 -4.08 12.41
N VAL A 37 7.06 -2.77 12.29
CA VAL A 37 8.10 -1.76 12.56
C VAL A 37 8.38 -1.57 14.05
N ARG A 38 7.40 -1.76 14.94
CA ARG A 38 7.56 -1.47 16.38
C ARG A 38 7.95 -2.66 17.25
N THR A 39 8.03 -3.86 16.70
CA THR A 39 8.34 -5.09 17.43
C THR A 39 9.66 -5.71 16.97
N VAL A 40 10.18 -6.67 17.74
CA VAL A 40 11.41 -7.44 17.44
C VAL A 40 11.21 -8.92 17.76
N GLY A 41 12.07 -9.78 17.20
CA GLY A 41 12.07 -11.22 17.52
C GLY A 41 10.78 -11.93 17.09
N GLU A 42 10.29 -12.84 17.93
CA GLU A 42 9.11 -13.68 17.62
C GLU A 42 7.84 -12.86 17.35
N GLU A 43 7.64 -11.74 18.06
CA GLU A 43 6.49 -10.86 17.85
C GLU A 43 6.55 -10.17 16.48
N GLN A 44 7.76 -9.82 16.02
CA GLN A 44 7.96 -9.21 14.70
C GLN A 44 7.69 -10.21 13.58
N GLU A 45 8.16 -11.45 13.73
CA GLU A 45 7.85 -12.50 12.76
C GLU A 45 6.36 -12.81 12.73
N ALA A 46 5.68 -12.92 13.87
CA ALA A 46 4.23 -13.13 13.91
C ALA A 46 3.46 -12.00 13.21
N ALA A 47 3.80 -10.74 13.49
CA ALA A 47 3.19 -9.58 12.82
C ALA A 47 3.47 -9.57 11.32
N ARG A 48 4.69 -9.96 10.91
CA ARG A 48 5.07 -10.09 9.50
C ARG A 48 4.26 -11.18 8.80
N TYR A 49 4.10 -12.36 9.41
CA TYR A 49 3.29 -13.43 8.83
C TYR A 49 1.84 -12.99 8.63
N GLU A 50 1.23 -12.34 9.63
CA GLU A 50 -0.13 -11.81 9.52
C GLU A 50 -0.26 -10.78 8.38
N LEU A 51 0.74 -9.91 8.22
CA LEU A 51 0.78 -8.94 7.12
C LEU A 51 0.88 -9.64 5.75
N VAL A 52 1.73 -10.66 5.62
CA VAL A 52 1.88 -11.44 4.38
C VAL A 52 0.58 -12.16 4.02
N GLU A 53 -0.11 -12.76 4.99
CA GLU A 53 -1.42 -13.40 4.74
C GLU A 53 -2.45 -12.39 4.22
N LYS A 54 -2.48 -11.18 4.79
CA LYS A 54 -3.38 -10.11 4.33
C LYS A 54 -3.01 -9.59 2.94
N LEU A 55 -1.72 -9.51 2.62
CA LEU A 55 -1.25 -9.19 1.26
C LEU A 55 -1.71 -10.24 0.26
N HIS A 56 -1.67 -11.52 0.63
CA HIS A 56 -2.16 -12.60 -0.23
C HIS A 56 -3.68 -12.53 -0.46
N ILE A 57 -4.44 -12.22 0.60
CA ILE A 57 -5.89 -11.99 0.50
C ILE A 57 -6.18 -10.80 -0.42
N LEU A 58 -5.44 -9.70 -0.26
CA LEU A 58 -5.61 -8.51 -1.10
C LEU A 58 -5.28 -8.81 -2.56
N GLU A 59 -4.10 -9.38 -2.84
CA GLU A 59 -3.66 -9.76 -4.20
C GLU A 59 -4.72 -10.59 -4.92
N LYS A 60 -5.18 -11.68 -4.27
CA LYS A 60 -6.20 -12.56 -4.83
C LYS A 60 -7.52 -11.82 -5.05
N GLY A 61 -7.99 -11.10 -4.03
CA GLY A 61 -9.28 -10.42 -4.07
C GLY A 61 -9.34 -9.31 -5.12
N LEU A 62 -8.28 -8.51 -5.24
CA LEU A 62 -8.18 -7.51 -6.31
C LEU A 62 -8.11 -8.17 -7.69
N GLY A 63 -7.41 -9.29 -7.81
CA GLY A 63 -7.41 -10.11 -9.01
C GLY A 63 -8.81 -10.53 -9.42
N GLU A 64 -9.61 -11.05 -8.50
CA GLU A 64 -10.99 -11.50 -8.77
C GLU A 64 -11.95 -10.33 -9.10
N ASP A 65 -11.85 -9.22 -8.35
CA ASP A 65 -12.83 -8.14 -8.43
C ASP A 65 -12.54 -7.09 -9.52
N PHE A 66 -11.27 -6.89 -9.87
CA PHE A 66 -10.80 -5.85 -10.78
C PHE A 66 -10.07 -6.41 -12.01
N CYS A 67 -10.33 -7.67 -12.36
CA CYS A 67 -9.88 -8.31 -13.59
C CYS A 67 -10.28 -7.48 -14.82
N GLY A 68 -9.34 -6.72 -15.40
CA GLY A 68 -9.67 -5.87 -16.56
C GLY A 68 -8.53 -5.45 -17.47
N GLY A 69 -7.27 -5.86 -17.21
CA GLY A 69 -6.11 -5.45 -18.02
C GLY A 69 -5.76 -3.95 -17.96
N SER A 70 -6.61 -3.17 -17.30
CA SER A 70 -6.45 -1.75 -17.01
C SER A 70 -5.19 -1.48 -16.18
N PRO A 71 -4.54 -0.31 -16.37
CA PRO A 71 -3.35 0.07 -15.60
C PRO A 71 -3.64 0.33 -14.10
N TYR A 72 -4.88 0.68 -13.75
CA TYR A 72 -5.33 0.91 -12.37
C TYR A 72 -6.52 0.02 -12.00
N LEU A 73 -6.80 -0.08 -10.70
CA LEU A 73 -7.82 -1.01 -10.17
C LEU A 73 -9.23 -0.70 -10.67
N HIS A 74 -9.49 0.54 -11.10
CA HIS A 74 -10.83 0.96 -11.53
C HIS A 74 -10.90 1.51 -12.96
N GLY A 75 -9.85 1.33 -13.77
CA GLY A 75 -9.82 1.81 -15.16
C GLY A 75 -8.56 2.61 -15.50
N GLU A 76 -8.67 3.44 -16.52
CA GLU A 76 -7.52 4.14 -17.12
C GLU A 76 -6.87 5.23 -16.24
N HIS A 77 -7.49 5.58 -15.11
CA HIS A 77 -6.99 6.59 -14.18
C HIS A 77 -6.99 6.07 -12.73
N PRO A 78 -6.08 6.56 -11.85
CA PRO A 78 -6.10 6.21 -10.44
C PRO A 78 -7.42 6.60 -9.79
N GLY A 79 -8.02 5.66 -9.07
CA GLY A 79 -9.22 5.88 -8.28
C GLY A 79 -8.94 5.92 -6.78
N TYR A 80 -10.02 5.98 -6.03
CA TYR A 80 -10.03 6.00 -4.57
C TYR A 80 -9.26 4.81 -3.96
N LEU A 81 -9.51 3.59 -4.44
CA LEU A 81 -8.83 2.41 -3.91
C LEU A 81 -7.33 2.44 -4.20
N ASP A 82 -6.94 2.91 -5.39
CA ASP A 82 -5.54 3.04 -5.78
C ASP A 82 -4.79 3.95 -4.80
N ILE A 83 -5.41 5.08 -4.44
CA ILE A 83 -4.86 6.01 -3.44
C ILE A 83 -4.73 5.34 -2.08
N VAL A 84 -5.79 4.67 -1.60
CA VAL A 84 -5.78 4.03 -0.27
C VAL A 84 -4.69 2.96 -0.17
N ILE A 85 -4.58 2.06 -1.15
CA ILE A 85 -3.54 1.02 -1.14
C ILE A 85 -2.16 1.67 -1.29
N GLY A 86 -2.04 2.68 -2.15
CA GLY A 86 -0.80 3.42 -2.35
C GLY A 86 -0.26 3.98 -1.04
N THR A 87 -1.11 4.64 -0.24
CA THR A 87 -0.70 5.20 1.07
C THR A 87 -0.21 4.17 2.08
N LYS A 88 -0.58 2.88 1.94
CA LYS A 88 -0.13 1.82 2.86
C LYS A 88 1.11 1.10 2.38
N LEU A 89 1.26 0.93 1.06
CA LEU A 89 2.29 0.06 0.47
C LEU A 89 3.43 0.80 -0.23
N MET A 90 3.34 2.12 -0.46
CA MET A 90 4.37 2.89 -1.18
C MET A 90 5.75 2.77 -0.52
N ASP A 91 5.76 2.77 0.82
CA ASP A 91 6.95 2.78 1.67
C ASP A 91 7.45 1.36 2.02
N SER A 92 6.86 0.30 1.45
CA SER A 92 7.18 -1.09 1.81
C SER A 92 8.69 -1.38 1.74
N GLN A 93 9.35 -0.94 0.68
CA GLN A 93 10.80 -1.14 0.50
C GLN A 93 11.62 -0.48 1.62
N ALA A 94 11.27 0.75 2.01
CA ALA A 94 11.96 1.44 3.09
C ALA A 94 11.70 0.75 4.43
N VAL A 95 10.50 0.21 4.65
CA VAL A 95 10.19 -0.57 5.85
C VAL A 95 11.01 -1.85 5.90
N GLU A 96 11.05 -2.64 4.82
CA GLU A 96 11.83 -3.88 4.72
C GLU A 96 13.32 -3.64 5.01
N GLU A 97 13.88 -2.57 4.46
CA GLU A 97 15.27 -2.16 4.72
C GLU A 97 15.54 -1.88 6.21
N VAL A 98 14.62 -1.17 6.87
CA VAL A 98 14.78 -0.80 8.29
C VAL A 98 14.61 -1.97 9.23
N ILE A 99 13.68 -2.88 8.94
CA ILE A 99 13.43 -4.04 9.79
C ILE A 99 14.35 -5.22 9.46
N GLY A 100 14.97 -5.23 8.28
CA GLY A 100 15.81 -6.32 7.80
C GLY A 100 15.03 -7.59 7.41
N LEU A 101 13.76 -7.45 7.06
CA LEU A 101 12.84 -8.56 6.75
C LEU A 101 11.99 -8.21 5.53
N GLU A 102 11.88 -9.13 4.59
CA GLU A 102 11.04 -8.99 3.39
C GLU A 102 9.63 -9.52 3.67
N PHE A 103 8.60 -8.78 3.28
CA PHE A 103 7.20 -9.21 3.36
C PHE A 103 6.43 -8.98 2.05
N PHE A 104 6.89 -8.06 1.20
CA PHE A 104 6.26 -7.73 -0.05
C PHE A 104 7.06 -8.32 -1.21
N ASP A 105 6.62 -9.48 -1.67
CA ASP A 105 7.33 -10.30 -2.67
C ASP A 105 6.68 -10.16 -4.07
N PRO A 106 7.44 -9.81 -5.13
CA PRO A 106 6.92 -9.64 -6.49
C PRO A 106 6.45 -10.93 -7.15
N ASP A 107 6.99 -12.08 -6.76
CA ASP A 107 6.56 -13.38 -7.28
C ASP A 107 5.23 -13.82 -6.63
N LYS A 108 5.00 -13.41 -5.37
CA LYS A 108 3.76 -13.72 -4.63
C LYS A 108 2.65 -12.70 -4.83
N HIS A 109 3.00 -11.45 -5.14
CA HIS A 109 2.06 -10.33 -5.31
C HIS A 109 2.24 -9.59 -6.66
N PRO A 110 2.26 -10.31 -7.80
CA PRO A 110 2.59 -9.72 -9.10
C PRO A 110 1.63 -8.61 -9.54
N LEU A 111 0.34 -8.69 -9.22
CA LEU A 111 -0.64 -7.65 -9.53
C LEU A 111 -0.33 -6.38 -8.74
N LEU A 112 -0.20 -6.49 -7.42
CA LEU A 112 0.11 -5.34 -6.56
C LEU A 112 1.44 -4.69 -6.93
N PHE A 113 2.47 -5.47 -7.24
CA PHE A 113 3.77 -4.94 -7.67
C PHE A 113 3.69 -4.19 -9.00
N LYS A 114 3.08 -4.81 -10.02
CA LYS A 114 2.89 -4.18 -11.32
C LYS A 114 2.11 -2.88 -11.21
N TRP A 115 1.03 -2.90 -10.44
CA TRP A 115 0.16 -1.76 -10.21
C TRP A 115 0.86 -0.64 -9.43
N LEU A 116 1.54 -0.94 -8.32
CA LEU A 116 2.30 0.07 -7.55
C LEU A 116 3.42 0.71 -8.37
N THR A 117 4.11 -0.09 -9.19
CA THR A 117 5.14 0.43 -10.10
C THR A 117 4.53 1.45 -11.05
N LYS A 118 3.35 1.15 -11.62
CA LYS A 118 2.64 2.09 -12.49
C LYS A 118 2.19 3.34 -11.75
N LEU A 119 1.68 3.20 -10.52
CA LEU A 119 1.27 4.33 -9.68
C LEU A 119 2.45 5.28 -9.40
N LYS A 120 3.65 4.74 -9.14
CA LYS A 120 4.90 5.50 -8.93
C LYS A 120 5.35 6.28 -10.17
N GLU A 121 4.90 5.91 -11.37
CA GLU A 121 5.25 6.62 -12.60
C GLU A 121 4.47 7.93 -12.80
N LEU A 122 3.37 8.12 -12.08
CA LEU A 122 2.56 9.34 -12.15
C LEU A 122 3.32 10.55 -11.62
N GLU A 123 3.26 11.66 -12.35
CA GLU A 123 3.99 12.88 -11.99
C GLU A 123 3.61 13.39 -10.60
N VAL A 124 2.30 13.46 -10.31
CA VAL A 124 1.81 13.87 -8.98
C VAL A 124 2.33 12.96 -7.85
N VAL A 125 2.52 11.67 -8.12
CA VAL A 125 3.08 10.74 -7.13
C VAL A 125 4.57 10.98 -6.96
N LYS A 126 5.33 11.17 -8.03
CA LYS A 126 6.76 11.51 -7.95
C LYS A 126 7.01 12.83 -7.21
N GLU A 127 6.19 13.85 -7.46
CA GLU A 127 6.31 15.17 -6.83
C GLU A 127 5.97 15.14 -5.33
N THR A 128 5.08 14.24 -4.91
CA THR A 128 4.60 14.15 -3.52
C THR A 128 5.29 13.06 -2.69
N THR A 129 5.88 12.06 -3.33
CA THR A 129 6.56 10.96 -2.64
C THR A 129 7.91 11.43 -2.12
N PRO A 130 8.21 11.29 -0.81
CA PRO A 130 9.52 11.62 -0.27
C PRO A 130 10.62 10.77 -0.92
N ALA A 131 11.85 11.31 -0.98
CA ALA A 131 13.02 10.52 -1.36
C ALA A 131 13.16 9.28 -0.46
N HIS A 132 13.60 8.15 -1.02
CA HIS A 132 13.68 6.86 -0.33
C HIS A 132 14.48 6.96 0.98
N GLU A 133 15.64 7.61 0.96
CA GLU A 133 16.50 7.79 2.13
C GLU A 133 15.81 8.57 3.24
N ARG A 134 14.94 9.53 2.88
CA ARG A 134 14.15 10.30 3.84
C ARG A 134 13.07 9.43 4.48
N THR A 135 12.42 8.56 3.71
CA THR A 135 11.46 7.58 4.23
C THR A 135 12.16 6.57 5.15
N VAL A 136 13.31 6.02 4.75
CA VAL A 136 14.12 5.12 5.59
C VAL A 136 14.48 5.79 6.91
N ALA A 137 15.03 7.00 6.90
CA ALA A 137 15.38 7.74 8.12
C ALA A 137 14.16 8.00 9.02
N TYR A 138 13.00 8.29 8.43
CA TYR A 138 11.75 8.48 9.17
C TYR A 138 11.30 7.18 9.86
N VAL A 139 11.29 6.05 9.14
CA VAL A 139 10.91 4.74 9.67
C VAL A 139 11.89 4.28 10.75
N GLN A 140 13.21 4.47 10.56
CA GLN A 140 14.23 4.20 11.58
C GLN A 140 13.95 4.97 12.87
N ARG A 141 13.74 6.29 12.77
CA ARG A 141 13.44 7.13 13.94
C ARG A 141 12.15 6.71 14.64
N PHE A 142 11.13 6.31 13.88
CA PHE A 142 9.89 5.79 14.45
C PHE A 142 10.14 4.47 15.21
N ARG A 143 10.85 3.52 14.60
CA ARG A 143 11.22 2.23 15.22
C ARG A 143 12.03 2.43 16.50
N GLU A 144 13.04 3.29 16.47
CA GLU A 144 13.88 3.60 17.63
C GLU A 144 13.07 4.12 18.82
N LYS A 145 12.13 5.03 18.57
CA LYS A 145 11.23 5.58 19.60
C LYS A 145 10.29 4.50 20.15
N ALA A 146 9.74 3.67 19.27
CA ALA A 146 8.81 2.63 19.69
C ALA A 146 9.48 1.55 20.54
N LEU A 147 10.73 1.20 20.22
CA LEU A 147 11.52 0.22 20.97
C LEU A 147 12.18 0.80 22.23
N ASN A 148 12.32 2.14 22.32
CA ASN A 148 12.93 2.82 23.47
C ASN A 148 12.04 3.98 23.98
N PRO A 149 10.86 3.68 24.56
CA PRO A 149 9.89 4.72 24.97
C PRO A 149 10.40 5.65 26.08
N SER A 150 11.48 5.28 26.78
CA SER A 150 12.04 6.03 27.91
C SER A 150 12.92 7.23 27.53
N LYS A 151 13.20 7.45 26.24
CA LYS A 151 14.02 8.58 25.74
C LYS A 151 13.20 9.77 25.25
N GLN A 152 11.95 9.87 25.70
CA GLN A 152 10.97 10.84 25.22
C GLN A 152 10.67 11.93 26.26
#